data_AF-A0A829FDV2-F1
#
_entry.id   AF-A0A829FDV2-F1
#
_cell.length_a   1.000
_cell.length_b   1.000
_cell.length_c   1.000
_cell.angle_alpha   90.00
_cell.angle_beta   90.00
_cell.angle_gamma   90.00
#
_symmetry.space_group_name_H-M   'P 1'
#
loop_
_entity.id
_entity.type
_entity.pdbx_description
1 polymer ?
#
loop_
_entity_poly.entity_id
_entity_poly.type
_entity_poly.pdbx_seq_one_letter_code
_entity_poly.pdbx_strand_id
1 'polypeptide(L)'
;MTILSKILVTLVAIEFFYIMYIETVRTDSDTTSRVFKMSKEELSRKSVQTLFKNQGVYNGLLGVGLLYGAYLSSASKEITSMLLISIFFCCIIWQFG
;
A
#
# COMPACT_ATOMS: atom_id res chain seq x y z
N MET A 1 0.46 6.03 -21.77
CA MET A 1 -0.78 5.72 -20.99
C MET A 1 -1.81 6.80 -21.26
N THR A 2 -3.11 6.47 -21.23
CA THR A 2 -4.18 7.48 -21.36
C THR A 2 -4.31 8.33 -20.09
N ILE A 3 -4.97 9.48 -20.18
CA ILE A 3 -5.24 10.32 -19.01
C ILE A 3 -6.07 9.56 -17.97
N LEU A 4 -7.06 8.80 -18.41
CA LEU A 4 -7.89 7.98 -17.53
C LEU A 4 -7.05 6.96 -16.76
N SER A 5 -6.13 6.25 -17.43
CA SER A 5 -5.24 5.31 -16.74
C SER A 5 -4.33 6.00 -15.72
N LYS A 6 -3.83 7.20 -16.00
CA LYS A 6 -3.01 7.96 -15.04
C LYS A 6 -3.82 8.36 -13.81
N ILE A 7 -5.06 8.80 -13.99
CA ILE A 7 -5.97 9.13 -12.88
C ILE A 7 -6.18 7.89 -12.01
N LEU A 8 -6.56 6.75 -12.60
CA LEU A 8 -6.79 5.50 -11.86
C LEU A 8 -5.54 5.04 -11.10
N VAL A 9 -4.35 5.06 -11.73
CA VAL A 9 -3.09 4.67 -11.08
C VAL A 9 -2.74 5.62 -9.93
N THR A 10 -3.04 6.91 -10.07
CA THR A 10 -2.81 7.90 -9.01
C THR A 10 -3.73 7.64 -7.81
N LEU A 11 -4.98 7.26 -8.05
CA LEU A 11 -5.90 6.88 -6.97
C LEU A 11 -5.36 5.65 -6.21
N VAL A 12 -4.88 4.62 -6.92
CA VAL A 12 -4.25 3.46 -6.27
C VAL A 12 -3.01 3.88 -5.48
N ALA A 13 -2.15 4.74 -6.02
CA ALA A 13 -0.98 5.22 -5.28
C ALA A 13 -1.38 5.97 -3.99
N ILE A 14 -2.46 6.76 -4.02
CA ILE A 14 -3.02 7.43 -2.83
C ILE A 14 -3.50 6.41 -1.81
N GLU A 15 -4.18 5.34 -2.23
CA GLU A 15 -4.60 4.25 -1.32
C GLU A 15 -3.39 3.63 -0.62
N PHE A 16 -2.31 3.36 -1.35
CA PHE A 16 -1.07 2.81 -0.78
C PHE A 16 -0.40 3.76 0.23
N PHE A 17 -0.43 5.07 -0.01
CA PHE A 17 0.05 6.05 0.98
C PHE A 17 -0.85 6.14 2.21
N TYR A 18 -2.16 6.01 2.02
CA TYR A 18 -3.10 5.95 3.14
C TYR A 18 -2.85 4.70 4.00
N ILE A 19 -2.66 3.53 3.37
CA ILE A 19 -2.31 2.29 4.06
C ILE A 19 -0.98 2.45 4.81
N MET A 20 0.06 2.97 4.15
CA MET A 20 1.34 3.29 4.80
C MET A 20 1.14 4.16 6.04
N TYR A 21 0.32 5.21 5.95
CA TYR A 21 0.09 6.13 7.07
C TYR A 21 -0.54 5.42 8.27
N ILE A 22 -1.59 4.61 8.07
CA ILE A 22 -2.24 3.90 9.17
C ILE A 22 -1.36 2.79 9.76
N GLU A 23 -0.48 2.17 8.94
CA GLU A 23 0.45 1.13 9.39
C GLU A 23 1.69 1.68 10.09
N THR A 24 2.19 2.86 9.70
CA THR A 24 3.45 3.41 10.22
C THR A 24 3.30 4.50 11.28
N VAL A 25 2.30 5.38 11.12
CA VAL A 25 2.11 6.55 11.98
C VAL A 25 1.01 6.33 13.01
N ARG A 26 -0.09 5.69 12.60
CA ARG A 26 -1.32 5.50 13.42
C ARG A 26 -1.61 4.02 13.71
N THR A 27 -0.57 3.24 13.93
CA THR A 27 -0.61 1.76 14.01
C THR A 27 -1.54 1.22 15.11
N ASP A 28 -1.73 1.93 16.22
CA ASP A 28 -2.59 1.53 17.36
C ASP A 28 -3.94 2.28 17.41
N SER A 29 -4.36 2.87 16.28
CA SER A 29 -5.62 3.62 16.19
C SER A 29 -6.87 2.72 16.06
N ASP A 30 -8.05 3.28 16.35
CA ASP A 30 -9.34 2.60 16.11
C ASP A 30 -9.54 2.21 14.65
N THR A 31 -9.00 3.03 13.74
CA THR A 31 -9.05 2.77 12.31
C THR A 31 -8.23 1.53 11.96
N THR A 32 -6.98 1.45 12.43
CA THR A 32 -6.10 0.30 12.16
C THR A 32 -6.65 -0.96 12.81
N SER A 33 -7.12 -0.88 14.06
CA SER A 33 -7.80 -1.99 14.74
C SER A 33 -8.98 -2.54 13.92
N ARG A 34 -9.81 -1.67 13.36
CA ARG A 34 -10.96 -2.06 12.54
C ARG A 34 -10.56 -2.67 11.19
N VAL A 35 -9.60 -2.07 10.51
CA VAL A 35 -9.13 -2.51 9.18
C VAL A 35 -8.46 -3.88 9.28
N PHE A 36 -7.59 -4.07 10.26
CA PHE A 36 -6.81 -5.30 10.43
C PHE A 36 -7.48 -6.32 11.35
N LYS A 37 -8.65 -6.00 11.92
CA LYS A 37 -9.42 -6.86 12.85
C LYS A 37 -8.60 -7.35 14.05
N MET A 38 -7.74 -6.47 14.58
CA MET A 38 -6.87 -6.74 15.73
C MET A 38 -7.20 -5.80 16.89
N SER A 39 -7.07 -6.26 18.14
CA SER A 39 -7.27 -5.37 19.30
C SER A 39 -6.16 -4.33 19.39
N LYS A 40 -6.44 -3.20 20.06
CA LYS A 40 -5.42 -2.16 20.28
C LYS A 40 -4.28 -2.66 21.16
N GLU A 41 -4.56 -3.53 22.12
CA GLU A 41 -3.56 -4.14 22.98
C GLU A 41 -2.57 -4.96 22.13
N GLU A 42 -3.07 -5.76 21.19
CA GLU A 42 -2.22 -6.53 20.28
C GLU A 42 -1.42 -5.62 19.35
N LEU A 43 -2.05 -4.59 18.77
CA LEU A 43 -1.38 -3.59 17.93
C LEU A 43 -0.34 -2.78 18.70
N SER A 44 -0.48 -2.61 20.02
CA SER A 44 0.49 -1.89 20.85
C SER A 44 1.75 -2.69 21.16
N ARG A 45 1.76 -4.01 20.91
CA ARG A 45 2.93 -4.85 21.12
C ARG A 45 4.07 -4.39 20.22
N LYS A 46 5.27 -4.20 20.81
CA LYS A 46 6.45 -3.72 20.08
C LYS A 46 6.78 -4.53 18.82
N SER A 47 6.63 -5.86 18.87
CA SER A 47 6.87 -6.72 17.69
C SER A 47 5.87 -6.45 16.56
N VAL A 48 4.59 -6.23 16.89
CA VAL A 48 3.53 -5.95 15.93
C VAL A 48 3.70 -4.54 15.36
N GLN A 49 4.03 -3.55 16.21
CA GLN A 49 4.38 -2.19 15.77
C GLN A 49 5.51 -2.19 14.75
N THR A 50 6.60 -2.93 15.01
CA THR A 50 7.73 -3.03 14.06
C THR A 50 7.30 -3.70 12.75
N LEU A 51 6.52 -4.78 12.83
CA LEU A 51 6.01 -5.48 11.64
C LEU A 51 5.16 -4.56 10.76
N PHE A 52 4.20 -3.85 11.35
CA PHE A 52 3.34 -2.90 10.64
C PHE A 52 4.13 -1.73 10.06
N LYS A 53 5.09 -1.17 10.81
CA LYS A 53 5.94 -0.09 10.29
C LYS A 53 6.76 -0.53 9.08
N ASN A 54 7.29 -1.75 9.11
CA ASN A 54 7.98 -2.32 7.96
C ASN A 54 7.01 -2.49 6.78
N GLN A 55 5.84 -3.09 7.02
CA GLN A 55 4.79 -3.28 6.01
C GLN A 55 4.38 -1.95 5.36
N GLY A 56 4.18 -0.91 6.16
CA GLY A 56 3.79 0.41 5.70
C GLY A 56 4.87 1.05 4.84
N VAL A 57 6.15 0.94 5.18
CA VAL A 57 7.23 1.44 4.32
C VAL A 57 7.22 0.75 2.94
N TYR A 58 7.01 -0.57 2.88
CA TYR A 58 6.90 -1.29 1.61
C TYR A 58 5.68 -0.82 0.80
N ASN A 59 4.53 -0.62 1.46
CA ASN A 59 3.34 -0.07 0.83
C ASN A 59 3.59 1.36 0.29
N GLY A 60 4.30 2.20 1.04
CA GLY A 60 4.73 3.52 0.58
C GLY A 60 5.61 3.46 -0.66
N LEU A 61 6.58 2.54 -0.70
CA LEU A 61 7.44 2.33 -1.87
C LEU A 61 6.64 1.89 -3.11
N LEU A 62 5.60 1.08 -2.95
CA LEU A 62 4.70 0.72 -4.06
C LEU A 62 3.94 1.95 -4.58
N GLY A 63 3.44 2.82 -3.70
CA GLY A 63 2.83 4.09 -4.08
C GLY A 63 3.78 4.99 -4.88
N VAL A 64 5.04 5.15 -4.42
CA VAL A 64 6.07 5.88 -5.15
C VAL A 64 6.39 5.22 -6.50
N GLY A 65 6.51 3.89 -6.53
CA GLY A 65 6.77 3.13 -7.75
C GLY A 65 5.67 3.30 -8.80
N LEU A 66 4.41 3.33 -8.38
CA LEU A 66 3.26 3.58 -9.27
C LEU A 66 3.31 4.98 -9.87
N LEU A 67 3.62 6.01 -9.08
CA LEU A 67 3.77 7.38 -9.57
C LEU A 67 4.97 7.51 -10.51
N TYR A 68 6.11 6.89 -10.16
CA TYR A 68 7.28 6.86 -11.03
C TYR A 68 6.94 6.20 -12.38
N GLY A 69 6.30 5.02 -12.35
CA GLY A 69 5.86 4.31 -13.54
C GLY A 69 4.92 5.17 -14.40
N ALA A 70 3.93 5.82 -13.80
CA ALA A 70 2.91 6.56 -14.54
C ALA A 70 3.38 7.91 -15.14
N TYR A 71 4.37 8.56 -14.51
CA TYR A 71 4.72 9.96 -14.84
C TYR A 71 6.16 10.17 -15.30
N LEU A 72 7.13 9.38 -14.82
CA LEU A 72 8.56 9.64 -15.02
C LEU A 72 9.25 8.59 -15.88
N SER A 73 8.77 7.35 -15.87
CA SER A 73 9.36 6.25 -16.64
C SER A 73 9.18 6.41 -18.15
N SER A 74 10.24 6.10 -18.91
CA SER A 74 10.18 5.93 -20.38
C SER A 74 9.36 4.70 -20.80
N ALA A 75 9.28 3.68 -19.96
CA ALA A 75 8.49 2.47 -20.13
C ALA A 75 7.28 2.48 -19.18
N SER A 76 6.44 3.51 -19.28
CA SER A 76 5.38 3.74 -18.30
C SER A 76 4.38 2.59 -18.22
N LYS A 77 3.97 2.04 -19.37
CA LYS A 77 2.95 1.00 -19.43
C LYS A 77 3.46 -0.29 -18.79
N GLU A 78 4.69 -0.66 -19.08
CA GLU A 78 5.33 -1.91 -18.65
C GLU A 78 5.54 -1.89 -17.14
N ILE A 79 6.19 -0.83 -16.61
CA ILE A 79 6.46 -0.71 -15.17
C ILE A 79 5.15 -0.65 -14.38
N THR A 80 4.22 0.21 -14.78
CA THR A 80 2.95 0.35 -14.06
C THR A 80 2.12 -0.93 -14.13
N SER A 81 2.06 -1.61 -15.28
CA SER A 81 1.34 -2.89 -15.39
C SER A 81 1.96 -3.96 -14.51
N MET A 82 3.29 -4.07 -14.48
CA MET A 82 3.99 -5.03 -13.63
C MET A 82 3.66 -4.80 -12.15
N LEU A 83 3.75 -3.56 -11.67
CA LEU A 83 3.44 -3.22 -10.28
C LEU A 83 1.98 -3.51 -9.92
N LEU A 84 1.02 -3.14 -10.79
CA LEU A 84 -0.40 -3.40 -10.56
C LEU A 84 -0.71 -4.89 -10.53
N ILE A 85 -0.08 -5.70 -11.39
CA ILE A 85 -0.22 -7.15 -11.38
C ILE A 85 0.33 -7.74 -10.08
N SER A 86 1.51 -7.30 -9.63
CA SER A 86 2.09 -7.73 -8.36
C SER A 86 1.18 -7.38 -7.17
N ILE A 87 0.64 -6.15 -7.14
CA ILE A 87 -0.32 -5.71 -6.12
C ILE A 87 -1.57 -6.60 -6.12
N PHE A 88 -2.13 -6.87 -7.30
CA PHE A 88 -3.31 -7.72 -7.44
C PHE A 88 -3.08 -9.12 -6.85
N PHE A 89 -1.94 -9.75 -7.15
CA PHE A 89 -1.59 -11.04 -6.56
C PHE A 89 -1.39 -10.99 -5.04
N CYS A 90 -0.72 -9.95 -4.53
CA CYS A 90 -0.57 -9.77 -3.08
C CYS A 90 -1.92 -9.64 -2.39
N CYS A 91 -2.86 -8.87 -2.95
CA CYS A 91 -4.21 -8.72 -2.40
C CYS A 91 -4.99 -10.04 -2.40
N ILE A 92 -4.87 -10.85 -3.47
CA ILE A 92 -5.47 -12.19 -3.52
C ILE A 92 -4.91 -13.04 -2.39
N ILE A 93 -3.59 -13.14 -2.26
CA ILE A 93 -2.95 -13.99 -1.26
C ILE A 93 -3.36 -13.55 0.15
N TRP A 94 -3.40 -12.23 0.41
CA TRP A 94 -3.81 -11.70 1.70
C TRP A 94 -5.29 -11.95 2.03
N GLN A 95 -6.17 -11.98 1.02
CA GLN A 95 -7.61 -12.26 1.23
C GLN A 95 -7.89 -13.73 1.59
N PHE A 96 -7.01 -14.66 1.23
CA PHE A 96 -7.14 -16.10 1.47
C PHE A 96 -6.23 -16.63 2.60
N GLY A 97 -5.43 -15.76 3.23
CA GLY A 97 -4.52 -16.09 4.33
C GLY A 97 -5.05 -15.76 5.72
#